data_AF-A0AAJ0DCC5-F1
#
_entry.id   AF-A0AAJ0DCC5-F1
#
_cell.length_a   1.000
_cell.length_b   1.000
_cell.length_c   1.000
_cell.angle_alpha   90.00
_cell.angle_beta   90.00
_cell.angle_gamma   90.00
#
_symmetry.space_group_name_H-M   'P 1'
#
loop_
_entity.id
_entity.type
_entity.pdbx_description
1 polymer ?
#
loop_
_entity_poly.entity_id
_entity_poly.type
_entity_poly.pdbx_seq_one_letter_code
_entity_poly.pdbx_strand_id
1 'polypeptide(L)'
;MAEHDQGQNEARQLDESVSQDDDNEPMVHVTPSDNATWAPKEKEKLISKGKESVLMSELPGLVGPKRDDETGADYAKRYSNYLNDLIRRGVSVLGDTITHNSAPNGATIDDHEFDIGPNSGITKKEYREFGDWMSGEGASYSDTPERFLKFEVPKGTSITY
;
A
#
# COMPACT_ATOMS: atom_id res chain seq x y z
N MET A 1 2.85 45.76 -31.67
CA MET A 1 3.58 44.79 -32.51
C MET A 1 4.89 44.48 -31.81
N ALA A 2 5.28 43.20 -31.86
CA ALA A 2 6.40 42.54 -31.18
C ALA A 2 6.11 42.07 -29.74
N GLU A 3 5.84 40.76 -29.69
CA GLU A 3 5.85 39.83 -28.57
C GLU A 3 7.22 39.79 -27.87
N HIS A 4 7.22 39.44 -26.58
CA HIS A 4 8.27 38.58 -26.03
C HIS A 4 7.66 37.73 -24.91
N ASP A 5 7.48 36.47 -25.27
CA ASP A 5 7.24 35.32 -24.41
C ASP A 5 8.45 35.11 -23.50
N GLN A 6 8.21 34.91 -22.21
CA GLN A 6 9.11 34.18 -21.32
C GLN A 6 8.30 33.66 -20.15
N GLY A 7 7.83 32.42 -20.30
CA GLY A 7 7.47 31.60 -19.15
C GLY A 7 8.68 31.36 -18.26
N GLN A 8 8.44 31.15 -16.97
CA GLN A 8 8.99 30.01 -16.20
C GLN A 8 8.61 30.12 -14.72
N ASN A 9 8.00 29.03 -14.25
CA ASN A 9 8.16 28.48 -12.91
C ASN A 9 7.95 29.43 -11.73
N GLU A 10 6.67 29.68 -11.42
CA GLU A 10 6.28 29.76 -10.03
C GLU A 10 6.42 28.34 -9.44
N ALA A 11 7.64 28.01 -9.03
CA ALA A 11 7.90 26.89 -8.14
C ALA A 11 7.02 27.12 -6.91
N ARG A 12 5.90 26.40 -6.85
CA ARG A 12 5.16 26.21 -5.62
C ARG A 12 6.19 25.66 -4.63
N GLN A 13 6.61 26.53 -3.73
CA GLN A 13 7.30 26.18 -2.50
C GLN A 13 6.42 25.13 -1.83
N LEU A 14 6.72 23.86 -2.09
CA LEU A 14 6.40 22.80 -1.18
C LEU A 14 7.18 23.16 0.07
N ASP A 15 6.42 23.62 1.06
CA ASP A 15 6.85 23.77 2.43
C ASP A 15 7.53 22.46 2.86
N GLU A 16 8.85 22.39 2.66
CA GLU A 16 9.75 21.46 3.33
C GLU A 16 9.85 21.89 4.81
N SER A 17 8.72 21.94 5.49
CA SER A 17 8.68 21.69 6.92
C SER A 17 8.84 20.17 7.09
N VAL A 18 10.06 19.68 6.82
CA VAL A 18 10.54 18.43 7.40
C VAL A 18 10.56 18.68 8.90
N SER A 19 9.39 18.50 9.51
CA SER A 19 9.21 18.49 10.95
C SER A 19 10.21 17.46 11.45
N GLN A 20 11.16 17.90 12.27
CA GLN A 20 12.13 17.01 12.89
C GLN A 20 11.34 15.86 13.51
N ASP A 21 11.53 14.66 12.96
CA ASP A 21 10.82 13.45 13.34
C ASP A 21 11.29 13.10 14.76
N ASP A 22 10.58 13.54 15.79
CA ASP A 22 10.92 13.20 17.17
C ASP A 22 10.66 11.70 17.35
N ASP A 23 11.74 10.95 17.55
CA ASP A 23 11.78 9.52 17.77
C ASP A 23 10.85 9.03 18.91
N ASN A 24 10.46 9.92 19.82
CA ASN A 24 9.59 9.64 20.95
C ASN A 24 8.11 9.93 20.68
N GLU A 25 7.77 10.54 19.54
CA GLU A 25 6.39 10.76 19.17
C GLU A 25 5.66 9.42 18.93
N PRO A 26 4.37 9.33 19.29
CA PRO A 26 3.57 8.16 19.00
C PRO A 26 3.49 7.93 17.49
N MET A 27 3.38 6.66 17.09
CA MET A 27 3.50 6.33 15.69
C MET A 27 2.21 6.66 14.90
N VAL A 28 2.06 7.89 14.37
CA VAL A 28 0.86 8.30 13.61
C VAL A 28 1.14 8.44 12.10
N HIS A 29 2.05 7.63 11.55
CA HIS A 29 2.36 7.75 10.12
C HIS A 29 1.22 7.18 9.29
N VAL A 30 0.63 8.08 8.53
CA VAL A 30 0.09 7.79 7.23
C VAL A 30 1.27 7.73 6.27
N THR A 31 1.60 6.54 5.76
CA THR A 31 2.56 6.43 4.66
C THR A 31 1.79 6.56 3.36
N PRO A 32 2.08 7.58 2.53
CA PRO A 32 1.54 7.63 1.17
C PRO A 32 2.03 6.41 0.41
N SER A 33 1.13 5.49 0.06
CA SER A 33 1.47 4.35 -0.78
C SER A 33 1.42 4.78 -2.24
N ASP A 34 2.59 4.90 -2.87
CA ASP A 34 2.70 5.14 -4.32
C ASP A 34 2.49 3.82 -5.08
N ASN A 35 1.22 3.42 -5.16
CA ASN A 35 0.86 2.21 -5.87
C ASN A 35 1.05 2.34 -7.39
N ALA A 36 1.07 3.57 -7.93
CA ALA A 36 1.34 3.80 -9.35
C ALA A 36 2.76 3.39 -9.73
N THR A 37 3.73 3.55 -8.82
CA THR A 37 5.10 3.06 -9.00
C THR A 37 5.28 1.60 -8.57
N TRP A 38 4.65 1.18 -7.47
CA TRP A 38 4.80 -0.19 -6.94
C TRP A 38 4.14 -1.26 -7.83
N ALA A 39 2.90 -1.04 -8.27
CA ALA A 39 2.11 -2.06 -8.95
C ALA A 39 2.71 -2.51 -10.29
N PRO A 40 3.26 -1.62 -11.15
CA PRO A 40 3.99 -2.06 -12.35
C PRO A 40 5.20 -2.94 -12.04
N LYS A 41 5.99 -2.60 -11.00
CA LYS A 41 7.15 -3.40 -10.59
C LYS A 41 6.75 -4.77 -10.05
N GLU A 42 5.70 -4.83 -9.25
CA GLU A 42 5.20 -6.12 -8.75
C GLU A 42 4.61 -6.97 -9.89
N LYS A 43 3.91 -6.36 -10.85
CA LYS A 43 3.46 -7.04 -12.07
C LYS A 43 4.63 -7.67 -12.83
N GLU A 44 5.71 -6.93 -13.09
CA GLU A 44 6.91 -7.46 -13.74
C GLU A 44 7.54 -8.63 -12.96
N LYS A 45 7.59 -8.53 -11.63
CA LYS A 45 8.07 -9.61 -10.74
C LYS A 45 7.15 -10.83 -10.73
N LEU A 46 5.84 -10.65 -10.86
CA LEU A 46 4.90 -11.77 -10.99
C LEU A 46 5.07 -12.46 -12.35
N ILE A 47 5.23 -11.68 -13.42
CA ILE A 47 5.51 -12.19 -14.77
C ILE A 47 6.80 -13.00 -14.79
N SER A 48 7.87 -12.51 -14.14
CA SER A 48 9.14 -13.26 -14.07
C SER A 48 9.03 -14.57 -13.29
N LYS A 49 8.04 -14.69 -12.41
CA LYS A 49 7.68 -15.94 -11.69
C LYS A 49 6.67 -16.81 -12.44
N GLY A 50 6.32 -16.46 -13.68
CA GLY A 50 5.31 -17.17 -14.47
C GLY A 50 3.88 -17.01 -13.95
N LYS A 51 3.61 -15.98 -13.15
CA LYS A 51 2.28 -15.67 -12.62
C LYS A 51 1.61 -14.57 -13.44
N GLU A 52 0.32 -14.74 -13.71
CA GLU A 52 -0.49 -13.75 -14.42
C GLU A 52 -0.94 -12.64 -13.44
N SER A 53 -0.86 -11.38 -13.89
CA SER A 53 -1.33 -10.23 -13.13
C SER A 53 -1.78 -9.09 -14.03
N VAL A 54 -2.66 -8.24 -13.53
CA VAL A 54 -3.28 -7.11 -14.24
C VAL A 54 -3.32 -5.88 -13.36
N LEU A 55 -3.14 -4.70 -13.93
CA LEU A 55 -3.29 -3.44 -13.24
C LEU A 55 -4.76 -2.99 -13.25
N MET A 56 -5.23 -2.32 -12.20
CA MET A 56 -6.60 -1.80 -12.17
C MET A 56 -6.86 -0.80 -13.29
N SER A 57 -5.86 0.00 -13.68
CA SER A 57 -5.94 0.91 -14.84
C SER A 57 -6.15 0.19 -16.18
N GLU A 58 -5.80 -1.09 -16.29
CA GLU A 58 -5.96 -1.89 -17.52
C GLU A 58 -7.39 -2.45 -17.65
N LEU A 59 -8.10 -2.58 -16.53
CA LEU A 59 -9.43 -3.20 -16.50
C LEU A 59 -10.46 -2.52 -17.42
N PRO A 60 -10.56 -1.18 -17.50
CA PRO A 60 -11.48 -0.54 -18.45
C PRO A 60 -11.19 -0.91 -19.91
N GLY A 61 -9.92 -1.09 -20.29
CA GLY A 61 -9.53 -1.53 -21.63
C GLY A 61 -9.88 -2.99 -21.90
N LEU A 62 -9.77 -3.85 -20.89
CA LEU A 62 -10.07 -5.28 -20.98
C LEU A 62 -11.57 -5.59 -20.94
N VAL A 63 -12.31 -4.90 -20.07
CA VAL A 63 -13.78 -4.99 -20.00
C VAL A 63 -14.40 -4.29 -21.20
N GLY A 64 -13.76 -3.24 -21.71
CA GLY A 64 -14.28 -2.37 -22.77
C GLY A 64 -15.30 -1.35 -22.24
N PRO A 65 -15.63 -0.33 -23.05
CA PRO A 65 -16.52 0.75 -22.62
C PRO A 65 -17.94 0.25 -22.36
N LYS A 66 -18.69 1.07 -21.63
CA LYS A 66 -20.14 0.92 -21.49
C LYS A 66 -20.79 1.08 -22.88
N ARG A 67 -21.71 0.17 -23.22
CA ARG A 67 -22.43 0.21 -24.50
C ARG A 67 -23.62 1.19 -24.43
N ASP A 68 -24.03 1.73 -25.58
CA ASP A 68 -25.11 2.74 -25.66
C ASP A 68 -26.46 2.23 -25.14
N ASP A 69 -26.73 0.92 -25.29
CA ASP A 69 -27.92 0.22 -24.84
C ASP A 69 -27.80 -0.37 -23.43
N GLU A 70 -26.63 -0.29 -22.80
CA GLU A 70 -26.33 -0.89 -21.51
C GLU A 70 -26.70 0.08 -20.37
N THR A 71 -27.33 -0.40 -19.30
CA THR A 71 -27.54 0.43 -18.11
C THR A 71 -26.24 0.55 -17.30
N GLY A 72 -26.16 1.52 -16.38
CA GLY A 72 -25.01 1.60 -15.47
C GLY A 72 -24.85 0.35 -14.60
N ALA A 73 -25.97 -0.27 -14.20
CA ALA A 73 -25.98 -1.48 -13.39
C ALA A 73 -25.49 -2.70 -14.18
N ASP A 74 -25.90 -2.83 -15.44
CA ASP A 74 -25.44 -3.92 -16.31
C ASP A 74 -23.94 -3.83 -16.58
N TYR A 75 -23.44 -2.61 -16.83
CA TYR A 75 -22.00 -2.36 -16.95
C TYR A 75 -21.24 -2.72 -15.67
N ALA A 76 -21.71 -2.27 -14.51
CA ALA A 76 -21.09 -2.59 -13.23
C ALA A 76 -21.08 -4.10 -12.94
N LYS A 77 -22.17 -4.81 -13.30
CA LYS A 77 -22.26 -6.27 -13.19
C LYS A 77 -21.27 -6.96 -14.12
N ARG A 78 -21.14 -6.51 -15.37
CA ARG A 78 -20.15 -7.03 -16.33
C ARG A 78 -18.72 -6.84 -15.85
N TYR A 79 -18.42 -5.63 -15.35
CA TYR A 79 -17.13 -5.31 -14.76
C TYR A 79 -16.81 -6.20 -13.54
N SER A 80 -17.77 -6.37 -12.63
CA SER A 80 -17.63 -7.21 -11.44
C SER A 80 -17.47 -8.70 -11.80
N ASN A 81 -18.21 -9.18 -12.80
CA ASN A 81 -18.09 -10.56 -13.28
C ASN A 81 -16.69 -10.82 -13.86
N TYR A 82 -16.14 -9.86 -14.61
CA TYR A 82 -14.80 -9.97 -15.17
C TYR A 82 -13.73 -10.02 -14.06
N LEU A 83 -13.81 -9.12 -13.07
CA LEU A 83 -12.93 -9.16 -11.90
C LEU A 83 -13.00 -10.49 -11.14
N ASN A 84 -14.20 -11.00 -10.90
CA ASN A 84 -14.37 -12.28 -10.22
C ASN A 84 -13.79 -13.44 -11.04
N ASP A 85 -13.88 -13.41 -12.37
CA ASP A 85 -13.27 -14.42 -13.24
C ASP A 85 -11.73 -14.41 -13.14
N LEU A 86 -11.11 -13.22 -13.15
CA LEU A 86 -9.67 -13.07 -12.93
C LEU A 86 -9.24 -13.66 -11.58
N ILE A 87 -9.95 -13.33 -10.51
CA ILE A 87 -9.67 -13.84 -9.16
C ILE A 87 -9.80 -15.36 -9.12
N ARG A 88 -10.85 -15.92 -9.73
CA ARG A 88 -11.05 -17.39 -9.82
C ARG A 88 -9.95 -18.10 -10.60
N ARG A 89 -9.37 -17.43 -11.61
CA ARG A 89 -8.22 -17.91 -12.38
C ARG A 89 -6.89 -17.76 -11.65
N GLY A 90 -6.88 -17.15 -10.46
CA GLY A 90 -5.66 -16.88 -9.70
C GLY A 90 -4.84 -15.71 -10.23
N VAL A 91 -5.43 -14.86 -11.07
CA VAL A 91 -4.77 -13.64 -11.59
C VAL A 91 -4.71 -12.60 -10.48
N SER A 92 -3.52 -12.08 -10.22
CA SER A 92 -3.35 -10.98 -9.25
C SER A 92 -3.82 -9.66 -9.86
N VAL A 93 -4.79 -8.99 -9.22
CA VAL A 93 -5.27 -7.66 -9.62
C VAL A 93 -4.58 -6.62 -8.74
N LEU A 94 -3.76 -5.76 -9.32
CA LEU A 94 -2.94 -4.78 -8.61
C LEU A 94 -3.54 -3.37 -8.78
N GLY A 95 -3.84 -2.71 -7.66
CA GLY A 95 -4.42 -1.35 -7.68
C GLY A 95 -3.36 -0.28 -7.89
N ASP A 96 -3.13 0.15 -9.12
CA ASP A 96 -2.13 1.17 -9.50
C ASP A 96 -2.69 2.61 -9.53
N THR A 97 -4.01 2.76 -9.39
CA THR A 97 -4.70 4.06 -9.45
C THR A 97 -5.03 4.65 -8.08
N ILE A 98 -4.80 3.89 -7.01
CA ILE A 98 -5.13 4.32 -5.64
C ILE A 98 -3.87 4.80 -4.96
N THR A 99 -3.74 6.12 -4.78
CA THR A 99 -2.90 6.66 -3.72
C THR A 99 -3.74 6.65 -2.44
N HIS A 100 -3.27 5.92 -1.44
CA HIS A 100 -3.92 5.95 -0.13
C HIS A 100 -2.87 6.13 0.96
N ASN A 101 -3.39 6.67 2.03
CA ASN A 101 -2.71 6.85 3.28
C ASN A 101 -2.86 5.55 4.05
N SER A 102 -1.83 4.71 4.08
CA SER A 102 -1.85 3.49 4.90
C SER A 102 -1.34 3.85 6.28
N ALA A 103 -2.11 3.53 7.31
CA ALA A 103 -1.56 3.39 8.65
C ALA A 103 -0.75 2.08 8.71
N PRO A 104 0.32 2.03 9.52
CA PRO A 104 0.92 0.75 9.88
C PRO A 104 -0.16 -0.12 10.55
N ASN A 105 -0.26 -1.36 10.08
CA ASN A 105 -1.13 -2.39 10.64
C ASN A 105 -0.29 -3.35 11.50
N GLY A 106 -0.93 -4.35 12.11
CA GLY A 106 -0.19 -5.38 12.85
C GLY A 106 0.78 -6.17 11.96
N ALA A 107 1.83 -6.72 12.59
CA ALA A 107 2.73 -7.67 11.97
C ALA A 107 2.45 -9.09 12.48
N THR A 108 2.68 -10.09 11.63
CA THR A 108 2.65 -11.49 12.03
C THR A 108 4.02 -12.09 11.81
N ILE A 109 4.56 -12.73 12.85
CA ILE A 109 5.85 -13.42 12.83
C ILE A 109 5.59 -14.84 13.29
N ASP A 110 5.84 -15.80 12.42
CA ASP A 110 5.41 -17.19 12.59
C ASP A 110 3.91 -17.28 12.88
N ASP A 111 3.54 -17.49 14.15
CA ASP A 111 2.16 -17.59 14.63
C ASP A 111 1.78 -16.51 15.66
N HIS A 112 2.65 -15.51 15.86
CA HIS A 112 2.50 -14.43 16.83
C HIS A 112 2.11 -13.12 16.15
N GLU A 113 1.13 -12.42 16.73
CA GLU A 113 0.62 -11.15 16.24
C GLU A 113 1.20 -10.00 17.07
N PHE A 114 1.65 -8.95 16.40
CA PHE A 114 2.18 -7.74 17.02
C PHE A 114 1.35 -6.55 16.57
N ASP A 115 0.83 -5.79 17.52
CA ASP A 115 0.19 -4.51 17.24
C ASP A 115 1.26 -3.41 17.13
N ILE A 116 1.56 -3.02 15.90
CA ILE A 116 2.50 -1.93 15.57
C ILE A 116 1.79 -0.74 14.92
N GLY A 117 0.46 -0.67 15.06
CA GLY A 117 -0.33 0.41 14.50
C GLY A 117 -0.45 1.63 15.42
N PRO A 118 -1.18 2.67 15.00
CA PRO A 118 -1.13 3.98 15.66
C PRO A 118 -1.65 4.04 17.10
N ASN A 119 -2.45 3.06 17.55
CA ASN A 119 -2.91 2.99 18.94
C ASN A 119 -2.14 1.98 19.80
N SER A 120 -1.11 1.32 19.25
CA SER A 120 -0.26 0.38 20.00
C SER A 120 0.63 1.07 21.04
N GLY A 121 0.79 2.39 20.95
CA GLY A 121 1.76 3.15 21.74
C GLY A 121 3.21 2.99 21.25
N ILE A 122 3.43 2.36 20.09
CA ILE A 122 4.75 2.31 19.45
C ILE A 122 5.21 3.72 19.09
N THR A 123 6.48 4.04 19.34
CA THR A 123 7.06 5.31 18.88
C THR A 123 7.59 5.18 17.46
N LYS A 124 7.86 6.31 16.82
CA LYS A 124 8.42 6.33 15.46
C LYS A 124 9.74 5.58 15.34
N LYS A 125 10.60 5.75 16.34
CA LYS A 125 11.87 5.02 16.43
C LYS A 125 11.65 3.53 16.56
N GLU A 126 10.78 3.11 17.47
CA GLU A 126 10.49 1.69 17.71
C GLU A 126 9.90 1.03 16.47
N TYR A 127 9.02 1.73 15.74
CA TYR A 127 8.47 1.26 14.46
C TYR A 127 9.55 1.06 13.39
N ARG A 128 10.46 2.03 13.23
CA ARG A 128 11.57 1.93 12.27
C ARG A 128 12.51 0.79 12.62
N GLU A 129 12.92 0.71 13.89
CA GLU A 129 13.78 -0.38 14.38
C GLU A 129 13.12 -1.76 14.24
N PHE A 130 11.79 -1.84 14.43
CA PHE A 130 11.02 -3.06 14.20
C PHE A 130 11.01 -3.46 12.72
N GLY A 131 10.74 -2.49 11.83
CA GLY A 131 10.74 -2.70 10.38
C GLY A 131 12.10 -3.10 9.82
N ASP A 132 13.18 -2.47 10.30
CA ASP A 132 14.56 -2.80 9.93
C ASP A 132 14.94 -4.22 10.38
N TRP A 133 14.56 -4.60 11.60
CA TRP A 133 14.77 -5.96 12.11
C TRP A 133 13.97 -7.00 11.30
N MET A 134 12.69 -6.75 11.03
CA MET A 134 11.83 -7.63 10.22
C MET A 134 12.31 -7.80 8.78
N SER A 135 12.96 -6.78 8.22
CA SER A 135 13.51 -6.83 6.86
C SER A 135 14.85 -7.58 6.77
N GLY A 136 15.44 -7.93 7.92
CA GLY A 136 16.64 -8.76 7.99
C GLY A 136 16.39 -10.20 7.55
N GLU A 137 17.41 -10.84 6.96
CA GLU A 137 17.33 -12.27 6.64
C GLU A 137 17.17 -13.10 7.91
N GLY A 138 16.07 -13.85 8.01
CA GLY A 138 15.84 -14.81 9.10
C GLY A 138 15.12 -14.25 10.33
N ALA A 139 14.38 -13.14 10.20
CA ALA A 139 13.47 -12.71 11.27
C ALA A 139 12.49 -13.84 11.63
N SER A 140 12.55 -14.29 12.87
CA SER A 140 11.79 -15.40 13.46
C SER A 140 11.31 -14.96 14.84
N TYR A 141 10.20 -15.50 15.33
CA TYR A 141 9.71 -15.16 16.66
C TYR A 141 10.76 -15.48 17.73
N SER A 142 11.53 -16.56 17.56
CA SER A 142 12.62 -16.96 18.46
C SER A 142 13.69 -15.88 18.66
N ASP A 143 13.87 -15.02 17.66
CA ASP A 143 14.91 -13.99 17.62
C ASP A 143 14.33 -12.58 17.82
N THR A 144 13.09 -12.49 18.30
CA THR A 144 12.41 -11.22 18.56
C THR A 144 13.13 -10.46 19.69
N PRO A 145 13.65 -9.24 19.43
CA PRO A 145 14.18 -8.39 20.49
C PRO A 145 13.14 -8.15 21.59
N GLU A 146 13.52 -8.36 22.85
CA GLU A 146 12.59 -8.29 24.01
C GLU A 146 11.77 -6.98 24.06
N ARG A 147 12.37 -5.87 23.61
CA ARG A 147 11.72 -4.55 23.53
C ARG A 147 10.47 -4.52 22.63
N PHE A 148 10.33 -5.46 21.69
CA PHE A 148 9.18 -5.56 20.79
C PHE A 148 8.09 -6.51 21.29
N LEU A 149 8.39 -7.39 22.25
CA LEU A 149 7.39 -8.31 22.84
C LEU A 149 6.26 -7.59 23.56
N LYS A 150 6.49 -6.33 23.99
CA LYS A 150 5.45 -5.48 24.58
C LYS A 150 4.30 -5.14 23.60
N PHE A 151 4.53 -5.31 22.30
CA PHE A 151 3.54 -5.11 21.25
C PHE A 151 2.82 -6.40 20.84
N GLU A 152 3.22 -7.55 21.38
CA GLU A 152 2.56 -8.82 21.09
C GLU A 152 1.12 -8.81 21.64
N VAL A 153 0.18 -9.23 20.80
CA VAL A 153 -1.24 -9.35 21.16
C VAL A 153 -1.71 -10.80 21.01
N PRO A 154 -2.77 -11.21 21.73
CA PRO A 154 -3.34 -12.54 21.56
C PRO A 154 -3.71 -12.81 20.11
N LYS A 155 -3.41 -14.01 19.61
CA LYS A 155 -3.76 -14.42 18.25
C LYS A 155 -5.24 -14.25 17.95
N GLY A 156 -5.57 -13.70 16.79
CA GLY A 156 -6.94 -13.38 16.38
C GLY A 156 -7.45 -12.07 16.99
N THR A 157 -6.56 -11.22 17.52
CA THR A 157 -6.95 -9.88 17.94
C THR A 157 -7.27 -9.08 16.69
N SER A 158 -8.49 -8.54 16.59
CA SER A 158 -8.88 -7.67 15.48
C SER A 158 -8.15 -6.33 15.61
N ILE A 159 -6.92 -6.27 15.11
CA ILE A 159 -6.16 -5.04 14.97
C ILE A 159 -6.81 -4.24 13.84
N THR A 160 -7.67 -3.30 14.23
CA THR A 160 -8.51 -2.53 13.30
C THR A 160 -8.27 -1.05 13.56
N TYR A 161 -7.93 -0.30 12.51
CA TYR A 161 -7.62 1.13 12.55
C TYR A 161 -8.45 1.89 11.53
#